data_AF-A0A4Q3WBP6-F1
#
_entry.id   AF-A0A4Q3WBP6-F1
#
_cell.length_a   1.000
_cell.length_b   1.000
_cell.length_c   1.000
_cell.angle_alpha   90.00
_cell.angle_beta   90.00
_cell.angle_gamma   90.00
#
_symmetry.space_group_name_H-M   'P 1'
#
loop_
_entity.id
_entity.type
_entity.pdbx_description
1 polymer ?
#
loop_
_entity_poly.entity_id
_entity_poly.type
_entity_poly.pdbx_seq_one_letter_code
_entity_poly.pdbx_strand_id
1 'polypeptide(L)'
;GKKCNQTCEHCHVNAGPGRKEMMTRDTMDRVLKWLAGNDAATVDITGGAPELNPHFRFLVSEVRALGRHVMDRCNLTVLFEPGQEDLAEFLAENEVEIVASLPCYGPDNVDAQRGEGVFEKSIAALQKLNSLGYGLNPRLPLHLVYNPLGAFLPPDQHALEAQYKEELRRGFGIEFNSLYALANLPISRFAAQLRRDNELENYLDLLEGSFNPATIDGLMCRSTINVGWQGEVYDCDFNGMLNLQWQKEKPLFLWDIEDETAEGRAIATGKHCLGCTAGAGSSCGGALS
;
A
#
# COMPACT_ATOMS: atom_id res chain seq x y z
N GLY A 1 2.92 -9.96 -3.75
CA GLY A 1 2.05 -11.14 -4.01
C GLY A 1 0.59 -10.77 -3.84
N LYS A 2 -0.36 -11.71 -3.96
CA LYS A 2 -1.81 -11.45 -3.83
C LYS A 2 -2.50 -12.23 -2.70
N LYS A 3 -1.78 -13.07 -1.95
CA LYS A 3 -2.30 -13.73 -0.73
C LYS A 3 -2.63 -12.69 0.35
N CYS A 4 -3.81 -12.76 0.94
CA CYS A 4 -4.26 -11.90 2.05
C CYS A 4 -5.26 -12.68 2.93
N ASN A 5 -5.39 -12.34 4.21
CA ASN A 5 -6.43 -12.88 5.09
C ASN A 5 -7.78 -12.17 4.95
N GLN A 6 -7.84 -11.02 4.27
CA GLN A 6 -9.06 -10.23 4.06
C GLN A 6 -9.50 -10.23 2.59
N THR A 7 -10.77 -9.86 2.36
CA THR A 7 -11.37 -9.71 1.01
C THR A 7 -12.01 -8.32 0.83
N CYS A 8 -11.27 -7.24 1.10
CA CYS A 8 -11.80 -5.86 1.05
C CYS A 8 -12.40 -5.48 -0.31
N GLU A 9 -13.53 -4.75 -0.31
CA GLU A 9 -14.25 -4.39 -1.54
C GLU A 9 -13.45 -3.47 -2.47
N HIS A 10 -12.74 -2.50 -1.90
CA HIS A 10 -11.98 -1.48 -2.63
C HIS A 10 -10.58 -1.94 -3.08
N CYS A 11 -10.18 -3.17 -2.78
CA CYS A 11 -8.78 -3.57 -2.93
C CYS A 11 -8.38 -3.70 -4.41
N HIS A 12 -7.49 -2.79 -4.83
CA HIS A 12 -6.93 -2.69 -6.17
C HIS A 12 -6.02 -3.87 -6.54
N VAL A 13 -5.45 -4.59 -5.56
CA VAL A 13 -4.64 -5.81 -5.78
C VAL A 13 -5.48 -7.04 -6.12
N ASN A 14 -6.79 -6.98 -5.85
CA ASN A 14 -7.69 -8.14 -5.87
C ASN A 14 -7.21 -9.28 -4.92
N ALA A 15 -6.50 -8.93 -3.85
CA ALA A 15 -5.92 -9.90 -2.93
C ALA A 15 -6.96 -10.72 -2.14
N GLY A 16 -6.60 -11.89 -1.63
CA GLY A 16 -7.52 -12.63 -0.77
C GLY A 16 -7.04 -14.01 -0.31
N PRO A 17 -7.82 -14.69 0.54
CA PRO A 17 -7.40 -15.96 1.16
C PRO A 17 -7.18 -17.08 0.16
N GLY A 18 -7.95 -17.11 -0.94
CA GLY A 18 -7.82 -18.13 -1.99
C GLY A 18 -6.68 -17.88 -2.99
N ARG A 19 -5.99 -16.74 -2.91
CA ARG A 19 -4.90 -16.38 -3.85
C ARG A 19 -3.65 -17.21 -3.58
N LYS A 20 -2.92 -17.55 -4.65
CA LYS A 20 -1.71 -18.38 -4.60
C LYS A 20 -0.45 -17.63 -5.05
N GLU A 21 -0.63 -16.45 -5.63
CA GLU A 21 0.45 -15.62 -6.13
C GLU A 21 1.30 -15.09 -4.96
N MET A 22 2.49 -15.65 -4.80
CA MET A 22 3.44 -15.31 -3.74
C MET A 22 4.84 -15.31 -4.32
N MET A 23 5.64 -14.32 -3.93
CA MET A 23 7.05 -14.25 -4.31
C MET A 23 7.79 -15.41 -3.65
N THR A 24 8.55 -16.16 -4.45
CA THR A 24 9.35 -17.30 -3.97
C THR A 24 10.65 -16.81 -3.34
N ARG A 25 11.30 -17.68 -2.57
CA ARG A 25 12.64 -17.41 -2.02
C ARG A 25 13.66 -17.09 -3.11
N ASP A 26 13.68 -17.87 -4.19
CA ASP A 26 14.60 -17.66 -5.32
C ASP A 26 14.42 -16.27 -5.97
N THR A 27 13.16 -15.82 -6.13
CA THR A 27 12.89 -14.47 -6.65
C THR A 27 13.35 -13.40 -5.65
N MET A 28 13.09 -13.58 -4.35
CA MET A 28 13.59 -12.67 -3.31
C MET A 28 15.11 -12.56 -3.32
N ASP A 29 15.84 -13.67 -3.42
CA ASP A 29 17.30 -13.67 -3.45
C ASP A 29 17.84 -12.89 -4.65
N ARG A 30 17.16 -12.96 -5.81
CA ARG A 30 17.52 -12.16 -6.98
C ARG A 30 17.23 -10.67 -6.79
N VAL A 31 16.10 -10.33 -6.16
CA VAL A 31 15.75 -8.94 -5.81
C VAL A 31 16.76 -8.37 -4.82
N LEU A 32 17.12 -9.12 -3.78
CA LEU A 32 18.13 -8.74 -2.78
C LEU A 32 19.51 -8.56 -3.42
N LYS A 33 19.89 -9.46 -4.33
CA LYS A 33 21.16 -9.32 -5.09
C LYS A 33 21.17 -8.04 -5.91
N TRP A 34 20.07 -7.72 -6.59
CA TRP A 34 19.94 -6.47 -7.33
C TRP A 34 20.04 -5.27 -6.36
N LEU A 35 19.28 -5.29 -5.26
CA LEU A 35 19.27 -4.23 -4.25
C LEU A 35 20.66 -3.97 -3.63
N ALA A 36 21.47 -5.01 -3.43
CA ALA A 36 22.83 -4.89 -2.89
C ALA A 36 23.80 -4.17 -3.85
N GLY A 37 23.52 -4.20 -5.16
CA GLY A 37 24.31 -3.52 -6.18
C GLY A 37 23.80 -2.13 -6.58
N ASN A 38 22.69 -1.67 -5.97
CA ASN A 38 21.99 -0.44 -6.35
C ASN A 38 21.77 0.48 -5.15
N ASP A 39 21.53 1.78 -5.41
CA ASP A 39 21.38 2.81 -4.38
C ASP A 39 19.95 3.04 -3.90
N ALA A 40 19.03 2.11 -4.20
CA ALA A 40 17.66 2.17 -3.70
C ALA A 40 17.66 2.17 -2.16
N ALA A 41 17.29 3.31 -1.57
CA ALA A 41 17.37 3.53 -0.13
C ALA A 41 16.22 2.87 0.66
N THR A 42 15.07 2.67 0.01
CA THR A 42 13.83 2.21 0.64
C THR A 42 13.24 1.03 -0.11
N VAL A 43 12.79 0.02 0.63
CA VAL A 43 11.98 -1.09 0.12
C VAL A 43 10.59 -1.00 0.73
N ASP A 44 9.61 -0.67 -0.11
CA ASP A 44 8.19 -0.62 0.24
C ASP A 44 7.52 -1.96 -0.07
N ILE A 45 7.24 -2.74 0.97
CA ILE A 45 6.72 -4.10 0.85
C ILE A 45 5.19 -4.05 0.84
N THR A 46 4.60 -4.42 -0.30
CA THR A 46 3.15 -4.36 -0.54
C THR A 46 2.61 -5.65 -1.18
N GLY A 47 1.30 -5.68 -1.43
CA GLY A 47 0.60 -6.74 -2.14
C GLY A 47 -0.76 -7.05 -1.52
N GLY A 48 -0.96 -8.32 -1.14
CA GLY A 48 -2.07 -8.68 -0.26
C GLY A 48 -1.73 -8.34 1.18
N ALA A 49 -1.57 -9.36 2.03
CA ALA A 49 -0.89 -9.22 3.31
C ALA A 49 0.53 -9.80 3.13
N PRO A 50 1.56 -8.97 2.90
CA PRO A 50 2.92 -9.44 2.62
C PRO A 50 3.47 -10.37 3.71
N GLU A 51 3.04 -10.16 4.95
CA GLU A 51 3.46 -10.88 6.16
C GLU A 51 3.03 -12.36 6.14
N LEU A 52 2.04 -12.71 5.30
CA LEU A 52 1.62 -14.10 5.06
C LEU A 52 2.57 -14.87 4.13
N ASN A 53 3.55 -14.20 3.51
CA ASN A 53 4.59 -14.91 2.79
C ASN A 53 5.53 -15.61 3.79
N PRO A 54 5.80 -16.92 3.65
CA PRO A 54 6.69 -17.64 4.58
C PRO A 54 8.13 -17.08 4.63
N HIS A 55 8.51 -16.25 3.66
CA HIS A 55 9.82 -15.62 3.58
C HIS A 55 9.80 -14.12 3.88
N PHE A 56 8.68 -13.57 4.40
CA PHE A 56 8.57 -12.15 4.74
C PHE A 56 9.64 -11.70 5.74
N ARG A 57 9.76 -12.41 6.87
CA ARG A 57 10.75 -12.10 7.91
C ARG A 57 12.18 -12.15 7.36
N PHE A 58 12.47 -13.14 6.51
CA PHE A 58 13.76 -13.23 5.82
C PHE A 58 14.02 -11.99 4.95
N LEU A 59 13.06 -11.59 4.10
CA LEU A 59 13.19 -10.42 3.24
C LEU A 59 13.46 -9.15 4.06
N VAL A 60 12.69 -8.92 5.12
CA VAL A 60 12.87 -7.76 5.99
C VAL A 60 14.28 -7.74 6.60
N SER A 61 14.71 -8.85 7.20
CA SER A 61 16.03 -8.93 7.85
C SER A 61 17.18 -8.71 6.86
N GLU A 62 17.11 -9.25 5.64
CA GLU A 62 18.15 -9.02 4.62
C GLU A 62 18.18 -7.58 4.12
N VAL A 63 17.00 -6.95 3.90
CA VAL A 63 16.94 -5.54 3.50
C VAL A 63 17.52 -4.64 4.60
N ARG A 64 17.23 -4.94 5.88
CA ARG A 64 17.81 -4.23 7.03
C ARG A 64 19.32 -4.47 7.15
N ALA A 65 19.80 -5.68 6.90
CA ALA A 65 21.23 -5.99 6.89
C ALA A 65 22.01 -5.23 5.81
N LEU A 66 21.35 -4.89 4.69
CA LEU A 66 21.88 -3.99 3.65
C LEU A 66 21.83 -2.50 4.05
N GLY A 67 21.35 -2.18 5.26
CA GLY A 67 21.23 -0.80 5.74
C GLY A 67 20.13 0.01 5.05
N ARG A 68 19.15 -0.66 4.43
CA ARG A 68 18.04 0.02 3.73
C ARG A 68 16.84 0.24 4.65
N HIS A 69 16.04 1.24 4.33
CA HIS A 69 14.76 1.48 4.99
C HIS A 69 13.72 0.47 4.53
N VAL A 70 12.89 -0.02 5.45
CA VAL A 70 11.82 -0.98 5.15
C VAL A 70 10.49 -0.37 5.55
N MET A 71 9.54 -0.39 4.62
CA MET A 71 8.14 -0.04 4.88
C MET A 71 7.27 -1.28 4.67
N ASP A 72 6.28 -1.47 5.55
CA ASP A 72 5.31 -2.56 5.49
C ASP A 72 3.88 -2.01 5.31
N ARG A 73 3.24 -2.37 4.20
CA ARG A 73 1.85 -2.03 3.90
C ARG A 73 0.93 -3.05 4.57
N CYS A 74 0.64 -2.79 5.85
CA CYS A 74 -0.03 -3.73 6.72
C CYS A 74 -1.55 -3.56 6.73
N ASN A 75 -2.28 -4.67 6.80
CA ASN A 75 -3.75 -4.64 6.93
C ASN A 75 -4.25 -4.68 8.39
N LEU A 76 -3.34 -4.65 9.36
CA LEU A 76 -3.54 -4.76 10.82
C LEU A 76 -4.01 -6.13 11.32
N THR A 77 -5.07 -6.71 10.73
CA THR A 77 -5.63 -7.96 11.29
C THR A 77 -4.72 -9.17 11.08
N VAL A 78 -3.77 -9.08 10.13
CA VAL A 78 -2.75 -10.12 9.90
C VAL A 78 -1.90 -10.41 11.15
N LEU A 79 -1.74 -9.45 12.07
CA LEU A 79 -1.04 -9.64 13.36
C LEU A 79 -1.68 -10.70 14.26
N PHE A 80 -2.92 -11.10 13.99
CA PHE A 80 -3.65 -12.10 14.76
C PHE A 80 -3.90 -13.39 13.98
N GLU A 81 -3.29 -13.56 12.80
CA GLU A 81 -3.35 -14.82 12.07
C GLU A 81 -2.44 -15.86 12.72
N PRO A 82 -2.77 -17.17 12.63
CA PRO A 82 -1.92 -18.23 13.15
C PRO A 82 -0.50 -18.16 12.59
N GLY A 83 0.51 -18.22 13.47
CA GLY A 83 1.92 -18.09 13.09
C GLY A 83 2.42 -16.64 12.95
N GLN A 84 1.62 -15.66 13.35
CA GLN A 84 1.99 -14.23 13.40
C GLN A 84 2.01 -13.66 14.82
N GLU A 85 2.04 -14.52 15.85
CA GLU A 85 1.95 -14.14 17.25
C GLU A 85 3.07 -13.17 17.67
N ASP A 86 4.26 -13.33 17.08
CA ASP A 86 5.49 -12.54 17.30
C ASP A 86 5.71 -11.46 16.22
N LEU A 87 4.79 -11.28 15.26
CA LEU A 87 5.01 -10.42 14.10
C LEU A 87 5.23 -8.96 14.50
N ALA A 88 4.44 -8.44 15.43
CA ALA A 88 4.54 -7.04 15.86
C ALA A 88 5.89 -6.75 16.54
N GLU A 89 6.35 -7.68 17.36
CA GLU A 89 7.65 -7.64 18.03
C GLU A 89 8.79 -7.71 16.99
N PHE A 90 8.69 -8.62 16.02
CA PHE A 90 9.65 -8.72 14.92
C PHE A 90 9.75 -7.42 14.10
N LEU A 91 8.61 -6.80 13.75
CA LEU A 91 8.58 -5.53 13.02
C LEU A 91 9.26 -4.41 13.82
N ALA A 92 8.98 -4.34 15.13
CA ALA A 92 9.58 -3.34 16.01
C ALA A 92 11.10 -3.54 16.18
N GLU A 93 11.55 -4.78 16.38
CA GLU A 93 12.98 -5.13 16.50
C GLU A 93 13.78 -4.77 15.25
N ASN A 94 13.14 -4.85 14.07
CA ASN A 94 13.75 -4.51 12.80
C ASN A 94 13.53 -3.05 12.39
N GLU A 95 12.89 -2.23 13.24
CA GLU A 95 12.56 -0.82 12.98
C GLU A 95 11.81 -0.62 11.65
N VAL A 96 10.88 -1.52 11.34
CA VAL A 96 10.06 -1.44 10.12
C VAL A 96 9.04 -0.32 10.26
N GLU A 97 8.99 0.59 9.29
CA GLU A 97 7.91 1.58 9.20
C GLU A 97 6.60 0.90 8.80
N ILE A 98 5.51 1.17 9.52
CA ILE A 98 4.21 0.58 9.24
C ILE A 98 3.30 1.63 8.62
N VAL A 99 2.75 1.30 7.44
CA VAL A 99 1.66 2.08 6.84
C VAL A 99 0.41 1.20 6.77
N ALA A 100 -0.48 1.41 7.73
CA ALA A 100 -1.60 0.54 7.99
C ALA A 100 -2.91 1.05 7.36
N SER A 101 -3.64 0.17 6.67
CA SER A 101 -4.97 0.51 6.16
C SER A 101 -5.99 0.60 7.29
N LEU A 102 -6.64 1.76 7.46
CA LEU A 102 -7.77 1.97 8.37
C LEU A 102 -8.74 2.99 7.75
N PRO A 103 -9.77 2.54 7.00
CA PRO A 103 -10.58 3.42 6.16
C PRO A 103 -11.57 4.31 6.93
N CYS A 104 -11.76 4.06 8.23
CA CYS A 104 -12.53 4.90 9.12
C CYS A 104 -12.12 4.65 10.58
N TYR A 105 -12.37 5.61 11.47
CA TYR A 105 -12.27 5.44 12.93
C TYR A 105 -13.56 4.92 13.56
N GLY A 106 -14.62 4.69 12.76
CA GLY A 106 -15.89 4.13 13.20
C GLY A 106 -16.10 2.68 12.75
N PRO A 107 -16.74 1.82 13.59
CA PRO A 107 -16.93 0.40 13.32
C PRO A 107 -17.75 0.12 12.07
N ASP A 108 -18.93 0.76 11.93
CA ASP A 108 -19.87 0.53 10.83
C ASP A 108 -19.20 0.71 9.46
N ASN A 109 -18.37 1.75 9.33
CA ASN A 109 -17.66 2.07 8.11
C ASN A 109 -16.56 1.06 7.79
N VAL A 110 -15.78 0.64 8.79
CA VAL A 110 -14.68 -0.31 8.60
C VAL A 110 -15.21 -1.69 8.25
N ASP A 111 -16.21 -2.15 9.00
CA ASP A 111 -16.77 -3.48 8.82
C ASP A 111 -17.54 -3.60 7.51
N ALA A 112 -18.24 -2.53 7.07
CA ALA A 112 -18.87 -2.49 5.75
C ALA A 112 -17.86 -2.67 4.61
N GLN A 113 -16.63 -2.15 4.74
CA GLN A 113 -15.65 -2.17 3.64
C GLN A 113 -14.70 -3.36 3.68
N ARG A 114 -14.43 -3.89 4.86
CA ARG A 114 -13.36 -4.88 5.10
C ARG A 114 -13.86 -6.21 5.67
N GLY A 115 -15.10 -6.24 6.18
CA GLY A 115 -15.73 -7.42 6.77
C GLY A 115 -15.99 -7.27 8.27
N GLU A 116 -16.95 -8.05 8.77
CA GLU A 116 -17.40 -8.04 10.16
C GLU A 116 -16.25 -8.32 11.16
N GLY A 117 -16.17 -7.51 12.23
CA GLY A 117 -15.18 -7.64 13.30
C GLY A 117 -13.76 -7.22 12.89
N VAL A 118 -13.58 -6.61 11.72
CA VAL A 118 -12.27 -6.09 11.29
C VAL A 118 -11.92 -4.82 12.08
N PHE A 119 -12.89 -3.99 12.43
CA PHE A 119 -12.65 -2.80 13.23
C PHE A 119 -12.00 -3.13 14.57
N GLU A 120 -12.61 -4.02 15.35
CA GLU A 120 -12.15 -4.37 16.70
C GLU A 120 -10.74 -4.99 16.67
N LYS A 121 -10.48 -5.87 15.70
CA LYS A 121 -9.15 -6.41 15.45
C LYS A 121 -8.16 -5.33 15.05
N SER A 122 -8.56 -4.37 14.21
CA SER A 122 -7.67 -3.27 13.79
C SER A 122 -7.29 -2.37 14.97
N ILE A 123 -8.25 -2.04 15.84
CA ILE A 123 -8.00 -1.29 17.08
C ILE A 123 -7.06 -2.06 18.01
N ALA A 124 -7.30 -3.35 18.23
CA ALA A 124 -6.44 -4.19 19.06
C ALA A 124 -5.00 -4.28 18.49
N ALA A 125 -4.84 -4.39 17.18
CA ALA A 125 -3.54 -4.38 16.51
C ALA A 125 -2.81 -3.04 16.74
N LEU A 126 -3.49 -1.91 16.56
CA LEU A 126 -2.91 -0.58 16.79
C LEU A 126 -2.49 -0.38 18.25
N GLN A 127 -3.30 -0.85 19.21
CA GLN A 127 -2.92 -0.82 20.63
C GLN A 127 -1.70 -1.69 20.92
N LYS A 128 -1.60 -2.89 20.31
CA LYS A 128 -0.40 -3.74 20.40
C LYS A 128 0.82 -3.02 19.83
N LEU A 129 0.69 -2.37 18.68
CA LEU A 129 1.79 -1.61 18.07
C LEU A 129 2.21 -0.42 18.94
N ASN A 130 1.27 0.38 19.45
CA ASN A 130 1.59 1.49 20.35
C ASN A 130 2.28 1.03 21.65
N SER A 131 1.91 -0.13 22.20
CA SER A 131 2.58 -0.66 23.39
C SER A 131 4.05 -1.03 23.15
N LEU A 132 4.42 -1.33 21.89
CA LEU A 132 5.80 -1.51 21.43
C LEU A 132 6.50 -0.20 21.06
N GLY A 133 5.78 0.93 21.08
CA GLY A 133 6.31 2.27 20.82
C GLY A 133 6.05 2.81 19.42
N TYR A 134 5.33 2.10 18.55
CA TYR A 134 4.92 2.63 17.25
C TYR A 134 4.10 3.91 17.40
N GLY A 135 4.32 4.90 16.53
CA GLY A 135 3.63 6.21 16.61
C GLY A 135 4.16 7.15 17.69
N LEU A 136 4.93 6.64 18.66
CA LEU A 136 5.46 7.38 19.82
C LEU A 136 6.98 7.55 19.73
N ASN A 137 7.68 6.52 19.27
CA ASN A 137 9.12 6.52 19.07
C ASN A 137 9.45 6.92 17.63
N PRO A 138 10.33 7.91 17.38
CA PRO A 138 10.73 8.30 16.03
C PRO A 138 11.32 7.18 15.17
N ARG A 139 11.84 6.11 15.78
CA ARG A 139 12.35 4.92 15.07
C ARG A 139 11.28 3.90 14.70
N LEU A 140 10.05 4.08 15.17
CA LEU A 140 8.92 3.18 14.91
C LEU A 140 7.75 3.98 14.32
N PRO A 141 7.86 4.45 13.06
CA PRO A 141 6.80 5.23 12.45
C PRO A 141 5.57 4.34 12.19
N LEU A 142 4.41 4.90 12.49
CA LEU A 142 3.10 4.32 12.22
C LEU A 142 2.24 5.35 11.51
N HIS A 143 1.88 5.04 10.27
CA HIS A 143 1.00 5.85 9.44
C HIS A 143 -0.29 5.09 9.16
N LEU A 144 -1.38 5.83 8.98
CA LEU A 144 -2.69 5.25 8.65
C LEU A 144 -3.09 5.64 7.24
N VAL A 145 -3.85 4.79 6.55
CA VAL A 145 -4.38 5.05 5.22
C VAL A 145 -5.90 5.10 5.26
N TYR A 146 -6.45 6.22 4.79
CA TYR A 146 -7.86 6.42 4.54
C TYR A 146 -8.21 6.15 3.07
N ASN A 147 -9.30 5.41 2.87
CA ASN A 147 -9.91 5.23 1.56
C ASN A 147 -11.42 5.53 1.67
N PRO A 148 -11.99 6.34 0.76
CA PRO A 148 -13.43 6.57 0.67
C PRO A 148 -14.28 5.31 0.63
N LEU A 149 -15.48 5.37 1.23
CA LEU A 149 -16.53 4.36 1.06
C LEU A 149 -17.36 4.64 -0.19
N GLY A 150 -16.74 4.49 -1.37
CA GLY A 150 -17.44 4.60 -2.65
C GLY A 150 -16.72 5.47 -3.68
N ALA A 151 -17.50 5.96 -4.64
CA ALA A 151 -17.07 6.64 -5.85
C ALA A 151 -16.92 8.16 -5.68
N PHE A 152 -16.17 8.61 -4.67
CA PHE A 152 -15.87 10.02 -4.45
C PHE A 152 -14.39 10.25 -4.13
N LEU A 153 -13.94 11.50 -4.27
CA LEU A 153 -12.58 11.90 -3.91
C LEU A 153 -12.44 12.00 -2.38
N PRO A 154 -11.25 11.71 -1.82
CA PRO A 154 -11.01 11.91 -0.40
C PRO A 154 -11.18 13.40 -0.01
N PRO A 155 -11.57 13.68 1.25
CA PRO A 155 -11.57 15.04 1.77
C PRO A 155 -10.13 15.54 1.98
N ASP A 156 -10.01 16.78 2.46
CA ASP A 156 -8.72 17.36 2.84
C ASP A 156 -7.98 16.47 3.86
N GLN A 157 -6.73 16.11 3.53
CA GLN A 157 -5.95 15.17 4.33
C GLN A 157 -5.61 15.73 5.71
N HIS A 158 -5.30 17.02 5.83
CA HIS A 158 -4.87 17.61 7.09
C HIS A 158 -6.02 17.73 8.09
N ALA A 159 -7.19 18.17 7.62
CA ALA A 159 -8.41 18.19 8.41
C ALA A 159 -8.81 16.78 8.84
N LEU A 160 -8.73 15.80 7.93
CA LEU A 160 -9.06 14.42 8.23
C LEU A 160 -8.06 13.79 9.22
N GLU A 161 -6.77 14.07 9.07
CA GLU A 161 -5.73 13.60 9.99
C GLU A 161 -5.98 14.09 11.42
N ALA A 162 -6.32 15.38 11.58
CA ALA A 162 -6.63 15.96 12.89
C ALA A 162 -7.83 15.25 13.55
N GLN A 163 -8.89 14.98 12.78
CA GLN A 163 -10.06 14.24 13.26
C GLN A 163 -9.71 12.81 13.65
N TYR A 164 -8.94 12.09 12.83
CA TYR A 164 -8.47 10.73 13.15
C TYR A 164 -7.66 10.71 14.44
N LYS A 165 -6.74 11.66 14.62
CA LYS A 165 -5.90 11.77 15.82
C LYS A 165 -6.76 12.03 17.06
N GLU A 166 -7.76 12.89 16.98
CA GLU A 166 -8.67 13.15 18.10
C GLU A 166 -9.51 11.92 18.46
N GLU A 167 -10.19 11.33 17.48
CA GLU A 167 -11.12 10.22 17.70
C GLU A 167 -10.40 8.95 18.18
N LEU A 168 -9.27 8.58 17.56
CA LEU A 168 -8.52 7.39 17.94
C LEU A 168 -7.85 7.54 19.31
N ARG A 169 -7.34 8.73 19.65
CA ARG A 169 -6.80 9.02 20.98
C ARG A 169 -7.90 8.95 22.04
N ARG A 170 -9.03 9.64 21.81
CA ARG A 170 -10.13 9.75 22.78
C ARG A 170 -10.84 8.41 22.99
N GLY A 171 -11.11 7.68 21.92
CA GLY A 171 -11.86 6.42 21.96
C GLY A 171 -11.02 5.22 22.41
N PHE A 172 -9.74 5.19 22.03
CA PHE A 172 -8.94 3.96 22.11
C PHE A 172 -7.52 4.16 22.66
N GLY A 173 -7.10 5.39 22.94
CA GLY A 173 -5.75 5.71 23.41
C GLY A 173 -4.67 5.48 22.34
N ILE A 174 -5.03 5.55 21.06
CA ILE A 174 -4.12 5.27 19.94
C ILE A 174 -3.43 6.55 19.45
N GLU A 175 -2.13 6.46 19.20
CA GLU A 175 -1.29 7.49 18.58
C GLU A 175 -0.69 7.01 17.25
N PHE A 176 -0.56 7.90 16.28
CA PHE A 176 0.07 7.63 14.98
C PHE A 176 0.69 8.91 14.40
N ASN A 177 1.61 8.77 13.46
CA ASN A 177 2.40 9.88 12.92
C ASN A 177 1.64 10.68 11.87
N SER A 178 1.14 10.03 10.81
CA SER A 178 0.43 10.71 9.70
C SER A 178 -0.71 9.87 9.12
N LEU A 179 -1.69 10.56 8.53
CA LEU A 179 -2.79 9.97 7.77
C LEU A 179 -2.59 10.24 6.28
N TYR A 180 -2.72 9.20 5.46
CA TYR A 180 -2.66 9.30 4.01
C TYR A 180 -4.05 9.08 3.42
N ALA A 181 -4.60 10.10 2.79
CA ALA A 181 -5.92 10.05 2.18
C ALA A 181 -5.80 9.70 0.69
N LEU A 182 -6.33 8.55 0.29
CA LEU A 182 -6.18 8.04 -1.08
C LEU A 182 -7.52 7.93 -1.79
N ALA A 183 -7.55 8.30 -3.07
CA ALA A 183 -8.67 7.98 -3.93
C ALA A 183 -8.69 6.47 -4.21
N ASN A 184 -9.89 5.90 -4.40
CA ASN A 184 -10.02 4.51 -4.82
C ASN A 184 -9.70 4.37 -6.31
N LEU A 185 -8.66 3.61 -6.65
CA LEU A 185 -8.27 3.43 -8.05
C LEU A 185 -9.32 2.58 -8.78
N PRO A 186 -9.81 3.00 -9.97
CA PRO A 186 -10.87 2.32 -10.71
C PRO A 186 -10.36 1.05 -11.43
N ILE A 187 -9.76 0.13 -10.67
CA ILE A 187 -9.23 -1.15 -11.15
C ILE A 187 -9.69 -2.31 -10.27
N SER A 188 -9.51 -3.54 -10.74
CA SER A 188 -9.76 -4.76 -9.97
C SER A 188 -11.16 -4.81 -9.32
N ARG A 189 -11.26 -5.01 -7.99
CA ARG A 189 -12.53 -5.20 -7.30
C ARG A 189 -13.37 -3.93 -7.25
N PHE A 190 -12.74 -2.78 -7.04
CA PHE A 190 -13.46 -1.51 -7.03
C PHE A 190 -14.08 -1.22 -8.41
N ALA A 191 -13.33 -1.43 -9.50
CA ALA A 191 -13.89 -1.33 -10.85
C ALA A 191 -15.04 -2.34 -11.10
N ALA A 192 -14.92 -3.56 -10.57
CA ALA A 192 -15.98 -4.56 -10.69
C ALA A 192 -17.25 -4.15 -9.93
N GLN A 193 -17.10 -3.52 -8.76
CA GLN A 193 -18.21 -2.95 -7.98
C GLN A 193 -18.88 -1.81 -8.74
N LEU A 194 -18.11 -0.80 -9.16
CA LEU A 194 -18.62 0.32 -9.95
C LEU A 194 -19.39 -0.13 -11.21
N ARG A 195 -18.94 -1.20 -11.89
CA ARG A 195 -19.69 -1.75 -13.03
C ARG A 195 -21.01 -2.39 -12.63
N ARG A 196 -21.05 -3.13 -11.51
CA ARG A 196 -22.30 -3.72 -11.01
C ARG A 196 -23.31 -2.64 -10.64
N ASP A 197 -22.81 -1.53 -10.10
CA ASP A 197 -23.63 -0.44 -9.60
C ASP A 197 -23.96 0.60 -10.69
N ASN A 198 -23.43 0.43 -11.91
CA ASN A 198 -23.52 1.38 -13.05
C ASN A 198 -22.90 2.76 -12.78
N GLU A 199 -21.89 2.84 -11.91
CA GLU A 199 -21.21 4.07 -11.51
C GLU A 199 -19.81 4.23 -12.14
N LEU A 200 -19.34 3.27 -12.94
CA LEU A 200 -17.96 3.30 -13.46
C LEU A 200 -17.68 4.54 -14.33
N GLU A 201 -18.56 4.85 -15.29
CA GLU A 201 -18.34 6.00 -16.18
C GLU A 201 -18.46 7.32 -15.39
N ASN A 202 -19.47 7.46 -14.51
CA ASN A 202 -19.60 8.62 -13.63
C ASN A 202 -18.33 8.86 -12.79
N TYR A 203 -17.75 7.79 -12.25
CA TYR A 203 -16.53 7.91 -11.46
C TYR A 203 -15.32 8.30 -12.30
N LEU A 204 -15.19 7.76 -13.52
CA LEU A 204 -14.12 8.17 -14.44
C LEU A 204 -14.27 9.64 -14.84
N ASP A 205 -15.49 10.10 -15.13
CA ASP A 205 -15.79 11.51 -15.42
C ASP A 205 -15.44 12.43 -14.24
N LEU A 206 -15.71 11.99 -13.00
CA LEU A 206 -15.29 12.71 -11.79
C LEU A 206 -13.77 12.83 -11.70
N LEU A 207 -13.04 11.73 -11.92
CA LEU A 207 -11.58 11.73 -11.86
C LEU A 207 -10.96 12.62 -12.96
N GLU A 208 -11.51 12.56 -14.18
CA GLU A 208 -11.07 13.39 -15.30
C GLU A 208 -11.38 14.87 -15.06
N GLY A 209 -12.61 15.19 -14.67
CA GLY A 209 -13.05 16.56 -14.37
C GLY A 209 -12.34 17.17 -13.16
N SER A 210 -11.74 16.36 -12.30
CA SER A 210 -10.96 16.78 -11.13
C SER A 210 -9.45 16.69 -11.34
N PHE A 211 -8.97 16.45 -12.56
CA PHE A 211 -7.54 16.39 -12.85
C PHE A 211 -6.80 17.65 -12.38
N ASN A 212 -5.77 17.46 -11.57
CA ASN A 212 -4.95 18.53 -11.02
C ASN A 212 -3.48 18.39 -11.48
N PRO A 213 -3.02 19.22 -12.42
CA PRO A 213 -1.63 19.21 -12.89
C PRO A 213 -0.57 19.43 -11.80
N ALA A 214 -0.90 20.10 -10.69
CA ALA A 214 0.05 20.36 -9.61
C ALA A 214 0.51 19.08 -8.90
N THR A 215 -0.25 17.98 -9.05
CA THR A 215 0.07 16.68 -8.45
C THR A 215 1.17 15.93 -9.19
N ILE A 216 1.45 16.28 -10.46
CA ILE A 216 2.29 15.50 -11.36
C ILE A 216 3.71 15.34 -10.81
N ASP A 217 4.31 16.42 -10.30
CA ASP A 217 5.70 16.40 -9.82
C ASP A 217 5.86 15.52 -8.57
N GLY A 218 4.79 15.33 -7.80
CA GLY A 218 4.77 14.48 -6.59
C GLY A 218 4.43 13.01 -6.84
N LEU A 219 4.12 12.60 -8.07
CA LEU A 219 3.72 11.21 -8.37
C LEU A 219 4.87 10.22 -8.12
N MET A 220 4.61 9.20 -7.30
CA MET A 220 5.60 8.14 -7.00
C MET A 220 6.11 7.38 -8.23
N CYS A 221 5.29 7.22 -9.27
CA CYS A 221 5.71 6.51 -10.49
C CYS A 221 6.89 7.20 -11.21
N ARG A 222 7.29 8.39 -10.77
CA ARG A 222 8.46 9.14 -11.25
C ARG A 222 9.76 8.79 -10.54
N SER A 223 9.69 8.21 -9.34
CA SER A 223 10.85 7.97 -8.46
C SER A 223 10.88 6.57 -7.86
N THR A 224 9.95 5.69 -8.26
CA THR A 224 9.84 4.34 -7.74
C THR A 224 9.87 3.31 -8.86
N ILE A 225 10.34 2.11 -8.52
CA ILE A 225 10.28 0.94 -9.38
C ILE A 225 9.40 -0.08 -8.66
N ASN A 226 8.30 -0.48 -9.28
CA ASN A 226 7.45 -1.53 -8.72
C ASN A 226 7.88 -2.90 -9.23
N VAL A 227 8.01 -3.85 -8.30
CA VAL A 227 8.49 -5.22 -8.57
C VAL A 227 7.36 -6.22 -8.32
N GLY A 228 6.98 -6.94 -9.35
CA GLY A 228 6.02 -8.03 -9.33
C GLY A 228 6.52 -9.23 -8.52
N TRP A 229 5.60 -10.15 -8.20
CA TRP A 229 5.92 -11.32 -7.38
C TRP A 229 6.79 -12.36 -8.10
N GLN A 230 6.94 -12.27 -9.43
CA GLN A 230 7.91 -13.06 -10.19
C GLN A 230 9.17 -12.25 -10.54
N GLY A 231 9.26 -10.99 -10.08
CA GLY A 231 10.36 -10.07 -10.34
C GLY A 231 10.14 -9.14 -11.52
N GLU A 232 8.94 -9.14 -12.12
CA GLU A 232 8.59 -8.27 -13.26
C GLU A 232 8.58 -6.79 -12.85
N VAL A 233 8.85 -5.88 -13.79
CA VAL A 233 8.97 -4.45 -13.46
C VAL A 233 7.88 -3.58 -14.08
N TYR A 234 7.38 -2.66 -13.24
CA TYR A 234 6.32 -1.71 -13.54
C TYR A 234 6.66 -0.31 -12.99
N ASP A 235 5.99 0.72 -13.50
CA ASP A 235 6.15 2.10 -12.98
C ASP A 235 5.54 2.30 -11.60
N CYS A 236 4.50 1.54 -11.26
CA CYS A 236 3.80 1.60 -9.99
C CYS A 236 3.04 0.30 -9.74
N ASP A 237 2.55 0.14 -8.50
CA ASP A 237 1.72 -0.98 -8.07
C ASP A 237 0.45 -1.15 -8.91
N PHE A 238 -0.19 -0.04 -9.31
CA PHE A 238 -1.38 -0.08 -10.17
C PHE A 238 -1.06 -0.60 -11.58
N ASN A 239 0.08 -0.19 -12.16
CA ASN A 239 0.56 -0.74 -13.43
C ASN A 239 0.84 -2.24 -13.29
N GLY A 240 1.40 -2.68 -12.16
CA GLY A 240 1.57 -4.09 -11.82
C GLY A 240 0.25 -4.86 -11.81
N MET A 241 -0.81 -4.28 -11.24
CA MET A 241 -2.12 -4.93 -11.21
C MET A 241 -2.82 -4.99 -12.58
N LEU A 242 -2.46 -4.08 -13.49
CA LEU A 242 -2.95 -4.05 -14.87
C LEU A 242 -2.02 -4.76 -15.88
N ASN A 243 -0.90 -5.33 -15.41
CA ASN A 243 0.16 -5.89 -16.25
C ASN A 243 0.73 -4.91 -17.29
N LEU A 244 0.85 -3.63 -16.93
CA LEU A 244 1.44 -2.57 -17.77
C LEU A 244 2.95 -2.45 -17.51
N GLN A 245 3.73 -3.43 -17.97
CA GLN A 245 5.20 -3.41 -17.83
C GLN A 245 5.83 -2.27 -18.65
N TRP A 246 7.08 -1.93 -18.30
CA TRP A 246 7.88 -0.89 -18.99
C TRP A 246 8.01 -1.12 -20.51
N GLN A 247 8.01 -2.38 -20.95
CA GLN A 247 8.04 -2.76 -22.36
C GLN A 247 6.98 -3.84 -22.65
N LYS A 248 6.42 -3.81 -23.87
CA LYS A 248 5.32 -4.71 -24.28
C LYS A 248 5.78 -5.99 -24.98
N GLU A 249 6.97 -5.98 -25.57
CA GLU A 249 7.43 -7.03 -26.49
C GLU A 249 7.93 -8.27 -25.75
N LYS A 250 8.60 -8.08 -24.61
CA LYS A 250 9.13 -9.15 -23.77
C LYS A 250 9.00 -8.77 -22.29
N PRO A 251 8.73 -9.72 -21.38
CA PRO A 251 8.76 -9.44 -19.95
C PRO A 251 10.12 -8.84 -19.55
N LEU A 252 10.10 -7.77 -18.77
CA LEU A 252 11.27 -7.19 -18.14
C LEU A 252 11.28 -7.57 -16.66
N PHE A 253 12.39 -8.09 -16.17
CA PHE A 253 12.57 -8.35 -14.75
C PHE A 253 13.60 -7.41 -14.13
N LEU A 254 13.54 -7.26 -12.81
CA LEU A 254 14.37 -6.30 -12.07
C LEU A 254 15.88 -6.47 -12.34
N TRP A 255 16.34 -7.72 -12.35
CA TRP A 255 17.74 -8.06 -12.60
C TRP A 255 18.18 -7.90 -14.06
N ASP A 256 17.28 -7.55 -14.97
CA ASP A 256 17.59 -7.22 -16.37
C ASP A 256 17.73 -5.69 -16.57
N ILE A 257 17.51 -4.87 -15.53
CA ILE A 257 17.61 -3.41 -15.58
C ILE A 257 19.06 -2.99 -15.37
N GLU A 258 19.55 -2.17 -16.30
CA GLU A 258 20.80 -1.41 -16.21
C GLU A 258 20.45 0.06 -15.85
N ASP A 259 21.30 0.76 -15.10
CA ASP A 259 20.98 2.10 -14.55
C ASP A 259 20.54 3.11 -15.62
N GLU A 260 21.20 3.10 -16.77
CA GLU A 260 20.89 3.99 -17.89
C GLU A 260 19.51 3.72 -18.53
N THR A 261 18.88 2.58 -18.23
CA THR A 261 17.58 2.18 -18.80
C THR A 261 16.39 2.68 -17.98
N ALA A 262 16.60 3.09 -16.73
CA ALA A 262 15.53 3.52 -15.84
C ALA A 262 15.24 5.03 -15.94
N GLU A 263 16.26 5.86 -16.15
CA GLU A 263 16.13 7.32 -16.19
C GLU A 263 15.50 7.83 -17.49
N GLY A 264 14.64 8.84 -17.39
CA GLY A 264 14.05 9.53 -18.54
C GLY A 264 13.05 8.69 -19.35
N ARG A 265 12.71 7.48 -18.91
CA ARG A 265 11.73 6.62 -19.56
C ARG A 265 10.32 7.21 -19.44
N ALA A 266 9.53 7.05 -20.51
CA ALA A 266 8.10 7.35 -20.47
C ALA A 266 7.37 6.36 -19.55
N ILE A 267 6.63 6.90 -18.58
CA ILE A 267 5.79 6.12 -17.68
C ILE A 267 4.58 5.55 -18.44
N ALA A 268 4.25 4.27 -18.24
CA ALA A 268 3.04 3.72 -18.83
C ALA A 268 1.81 4.30 -18.13
N THR A 269 0.92 4.92 -18.90
CA THR A 269 -0.30 5.58 -18.39
C THR A 269 -1.57 4.86 -18.82
N GLY A 270 -2.64 5.08 -18.07
CA GLY A 270 -3.99 4.58 -18.36
C GLY A 270 -5.04 5.37 -17.58
N LYS A 271 -6.32 5.02 -17.74
CA LYS A 271 -7.42 5.72 -17.04
C LYS A 271 -7.28 5.67 -15.51
N HIS A 272 -6.64 4.64 -14.97
CA HIS A 272 -6.38 4.52 -13.53
C HIS A 272 -5.47 5.64 -13.00
N CYS A 273 -4.57 6.19 -13.83
CA CYS A 273 -3.67 7.28 -13.42
C CYS A 273 -4.44 8.52 -12.95
N LEU A 274 -5.68 8.72 -13.44
CA LEU A 274 -6.52 9.82 -13.00
C LEU A 274 -6.83 9.75 -11.50
N GLY A 275 -6.87 8.56 -10.89
CA GLY A 275 -7.03 8.43 -9.43
C GLY A 275 -5.87 9.01 -8.63
N CYS A 276 -4.66 8.98 -9.17
CA CYS A 276 -3.48 9.56 -8.53
C CYS A 276 -3.35 11.07 -8.76
N THR A 277 -3.99 11.60 -9.79
CA THR A 277 -3.85 13.01 -10.20
C THR A 277 -5.10 13.86 -9.95
N ALA A 278 -6.22 13.25 -9.54
CA ALA A 278 -7.46 13.96 -9.27
C ALA A 278 -7.45 14.64 -7.89
N GLY A 279 -8.04 15.84 -7.79
CA GLY A 279 -8.16 16.59 -6.55
C GLY A 279 -6.79 16.97 -5.97
N ALA A 280 -6.55 16.63 -4.70
CA ALA A 280 -5.24 16.83 -4.05
C ALA A 280 -4.16 15.83 -4.53
N GLY A 281 -4.51 14.93 -5.45
CA GLY A 281 -3.68 13.80 -5.84
C GLY A 281 -3.59 12.74 -4.75
N SER A 282 -3.12 11.56 -5.11
CA SER A 282 -2.86 10.51 -4.13
C SER A 282 -1.66 9.66 -4.53
N SER A 283 -0.78 9.46 -3.56
CA SER A 283 0.36 8.54 -3.62
C SER A 283 0.35 7.65 -2.38
N CYS A 284 1.11 6.56 -2.34
CA CYS A 284 1.28 5.77 -1.13
C CYS A 284 1.96 6.55 0.04
N GLY A 285 2.36 7.81 -0.17
CA GLY A 285 2.73 8.78 0.88
C GLY A 285 1.66 9.85 1.20
N GLY A 286 0.44 9.72 0.65
CA GLY A 286 -0.66 10.66 0.86
C GLY A 286 -0.88 11.67 -0.28
N ALA A 287 -1.59 12.75 0.03
CA ALA A 287 -1.90 13.87 -0.86
C ALA A 287 -0.64 14.58 -1.36
N LEU A 288 -0.69 15.09 -2.59
CA LEU A 288 0.44 15.66 -3.32
C LEU A 288 0.40 17.18 -3.46
N SER A 289 -0.75 17.80 -3.18
CA SER A 289 -0.95 19.26 -3.27
C SER A 289 -1.94 19.75 -2.22
#